data_AF-A0A938HPT4-F1
#
_entry.id   AF-A0A938HPT4-F1
#
_cell.length_a   1.000
_cell.length_b   1.000
_cell.length_c   1.000
_cell.angle_alpha   90.00
_cell.angle_beta   90.00
_cell.angle_gamma   90.00
#
_symmetry.space_group_name_H-M   'P 1'
#
loop_
_entity.id
_entity.type
_entity.pdbx_description
1 polymer ?
#
loop_
_entity_poly.entity_id
_entity_poly.type
_entity_poly.pdbx_seq_one_letter_code
_entity_poly.pdbx_strand_id
1 'polypeptide(L)'
;MNSRERVRLALTCRQPDRAPAALGFFRQSLPGTDSVDLEEYFGLDVRFVAFDKPSDQADFLEYLRGLPQDVYLGDLDQLRTYERWGYHPERGPHGPLTEAQRPQDLADFAPPNAIEEHHVPGLKRQVDAWHRRGLAVAGGPPHLGGELFETAARLRGYETFLV
;
A
#
# COMPACT_ATOMS: atom_id res chain seq x y z
N MET A 1 23.84 -16.72 3.19
CA MET A 1 22.59 -16.47 2.43
C MET A 1 22.05 -15.12 2.84
N ASN A 2 21.85 -14.22 1.88
CA ASN A 2 21.22 -12.92 2.15
C ASN A 2 19.68 -13.03 2.09
N SER A 3 18.99 -11.99 2.54
CA SER A 3 17.52 -12.00 2.61
C SER A 3 16.86 -12.14 1.24
N ARG A 4 17.45 -11.57 0.18
CA ARG A 4 16.94 -11.72 -1.19
C ARG A 4 17.02 -13.17 -1.68
N GLU A 5 18.14 -13.84 -1.45
CA GLU A 5 18.32 -15.27 -1.75
C GLU A 5 17.35 -16.13 -0.97
N ARG A 6 17.20 -15.85 0.33
CA ARG A 6 16.29 -16.54 1.25
C ARG A 6 14.85 -16.48 0.76
N VAL A 7 14.35 -15.28 0.45
CA VAL A 7 12.99 -15.08 -0.08
C VAL A 7 12.83 -15.76 -1.44
N ARG A 8 13.80 -15.64 -2.34
CA ARG A 8 13.74 -16.29 -3.66
C ARG A 8 13.67 -17.81 -3.55
N LEU A 9 14.45 -18.42 -2.65
CA LEU A 9 14.38 -19.86 -2.42
C LEU A 9 13.00 -20.28 -1.93
N ALA A 10 12.48 -19.60 -0.91
CA ALA A 10 11.15 -19.85 -0.37
C ALA A 10 10.04 -19.74 -1.44
N LEU A 11 10.07 -18.68 -2.27
CA LEU A 11 9.11 -18.50 -3.38
C LEU A 11 9.21 -19.59 -4.45
N THR A 12 10.37 -20.22 -4.60
CA THR A 12 10.57 -21.37 -5.51
C THR A 12 10.39 -22.73 -4.81
N CYS A 13 9.76 -22.76 -3.64
CA CYS A 13 9.54 -23.96 -2.83
C CYS A 13 10.84 -24.74 -2.51
N ARG A 14 11.97 -24.03 -2.41
CA ARG A 14 13.27 -24.59 -1.99
C ARG A 14 13.56 -24.18 -0.55
N GLN A 15 14.36 -24.99 0.15
CA GLN A 15 14.69 -24.75 1.56
C GLN A 15 15.72 -23.62 1.73
N PRO A 16 15.36 -22.49 2.39
CA PRO A 16 16.32 -21.49 2.82
C PRO A 16 17.07 -21.92 4.11
N ASP A 17 18.05 -21.12 4.52
CA ASP A 17 18.75 -21.28 5.81
C ASP A 17 17.84 -21.01 7.03
N ARG A 18 16.84 -20.14 6.89
CA ARG A 18 15.71 -19.94 7.83
C ARG A 18 14.47 -19.43 7.09
N ALA A 19 13.30 -19.51 7.72
CA ALA A 19 12.10 -18.88 7.18
C ALA A 19 12.32 -17.36 7.00
N PRO A 20 12.05 -16.79 5.82
CA PRO A 20 12.06 -15.34 5.64
C PRO A 20 10.93 -14.70 6.44
N ALA A 21 11.19 -13.53 7.03
CA ALA A 21 10.23 -12.83 7.88
C ALA A 21 9.99 -11.37 7.44
N ALA A 22 8.74 -10.94 7.60
CA ALA A 22 8.30 -9.55 7.54
C ALA A 22 7.27 -9.35 8.67
N LEU A 23 7.13 -8.12 9.17
CA LEU A 23 6.22 -7.82 10.28
C LEU A 23 4.74 -7.74 9.85
N GLY A 24 4.50 -7.57 8.56
CA GLY A 24 3.18 -7.50 7.94
C GLY A 24 3.29 -7.44 6.43
N PHE A 25 2.21 -7.01 5.78
CA PHE A 25 2.14 -6.83 4.31
C PHE A 25 2.56 -5.42 3.85
N PHE A 26 2.90 -4.54 4.80
CA PHE A 26 3.38 -3.18 4.61
C PHE A 26 4.27 -2.77 5.80
N ARG A 27 4.98 -1.64 5.67
CA ARG A 27 5.81 -1.07 6.75
C ARG A 27 4.95 -0.83 7.99
N GLN A 28 5.33 -1.40 9.12
CA GLN A 28 4.61 -1.24 10.38
C GLN A 28 5.25 -0.14 11.23
N SER A 29 4.43 0.52 12.04
CA SER A 29 4.87 1.31 13.19
C SER A 29 4.23 0.71 14.44
N LEU A 30 5.03 0.50 15.49
CA LEU A 30 4.53 -0.03 16.77
C LEU A 30 4.60 1.07 17.85
N PRO A 31 3.62 1.17 18.75
CA PRO A 31 3.64 2.16 19.83
C PRO A 31 4.95 2.11 20.63
N GLY A 32 5.59 3.26 20.81
CA GLY A 32 6.84 3.38 21.57
C GLY A 32 8.11 2.96 20.81
N THR A 33 8.03 2.78 19.49
CA THR A 33 9.19 2.37 18.66
C THR A 33 9.67 3.45 17.69
N ASP A 34 9.25 4.70 17.89
CA ASP A 34 9.49 5.81 16.94
C ASP A 34 10.98 6.09 16.66
N SER A 35 11.88 5.70 17.57
CA SER A 35 13.34 5.87 17.43
C SER A 35 14.07 4.66 16.85
N VAL A 36 13.36 3.57 16.54
CA VAL A 36 13.94 2.28 16.15
C VAL A 36 13.52 1.91 14.73
N ASP A 37 14.48 1.58 13.88
CA ASP A 37 14.20 0.89 12.62
C ASP A 37 13.81 -0.56 12.95
N LEU A 38 12.51 -0.84 12.92
CA LEU A 38 11.97 -2.17 13.25
C LEU A 38 12.49 -3.26 12.32
N GLU A 39 12.71 -2.95 11.05
CA GLU A 39 13.22 -3.92 10.09
C GLU A 39 14.67 -4.34 10.39
N GLU A 40 15.50 -3.40 10.84
CA GLU A 40 16.85 -3.70 11.32
C GLU A 40 16.83 -4.36 12.70
N TYR A 41 16.03 -3.84 13.64
CA TYR A 41 15.94 -4.33 15.02
C TYR A 41 15.52 -5.81 15.09
N PHE A 42 14.50 -6.20 14.33
CA PHE A 42 14.02 -7.58 14.27
C PHE A 42 14.75 -8.44 13.22
N GLY A 43 15.70 -7.89 12.46
CA GLY A 43 16.40 -8.62 11.41
C GLY A 43 15.47 -9.14 10.31
N LEU A 44 14.47 -8.34 9.93
CA LEU A 44 13.47 -8.70 8.93
C LEU A 44 14.09 -8.75 7.53
N ASP A 45 13.57 -9.64 6.70
CA ASP A 45 14.14 -9.96 5.40
C ASP A 45 13.66 -9.05 4.27
N VAL A 46 12.49 -8.44 4.46
CA VAL A 46 11.80 -7.65 3.45
C VAL A 46 11.87 -6.18 3.82
N ARG A 47 12.18 -5.34 2.83
CA ARG A 47 12.03 -3.88 2.91
C ARG A 47 10.87 -3.45 2.02
N PHE A 48 10.02 -2.57 2.55
CA PHE A 48 8.90 -2.03 1.78
C PHE A 48 9.32 -0.80 1.00
N VAL A 49 8.90 -0.74 -0.26
CA VAL A 49 9.07 0.43 -1.15
C VAL A 49 7.71 0.95 -1.59
N ALA A 50 7.64 2.25 -1.86
CA ALA A 50 6.43 2.93 -2.26
C ALA A 50 6.68 3.85 -3.46
N PHE A 51 5.62 4.14 -4.22
CA PHE A 51 5.68 5.14 -5.28
C PHE A 51 5.94 6.54 -4.70
N ASP A 52 6.69 7.35 -5.45
CA ASP A 52 6.92 8.74 -5.08
C ASP A 52 5.57 9.49 -4.96
N LYS A 53 5.51 10.45 -4.04
CA LYS A 53 4.30 11.24 -3.82
C LYS A 53 3.96 12.06 -5.09
N PRO A 54 2.69 12.09 -5.54
CA PRO A 54 2.27 12.96 -6.64
C PRO A 54 2.55 14.43 -6.33
N SER A 55 3.09 15.15 -7.33
CA SER A 55 3.42 16.56 -7.20
C SER A 55 2.17 17.46 -7.19
N ASP A 56 1.07 16.99 -7.76
CA ASP A 56 -0.23 17.67 -7.84
C ASP A 56 -1.03 17.61 -6.53
N GLN A 57 -0.58 16.84 -5.53
CA GLN A 57 -1.22 16.74 -4.22
C GLN A 57 -0.45 17.46 -3.11
N ALA A 58 0.43 18.40 -3.44
CA ALA A 58 1.24 19.12 -2.45
C ALA A 58 0.37 19.77 -1.35
N ASP A 59 -0.69 20.47 -1.74
CA ASP A 59 -1.60 21.17 -0.82
C ASP A 59 -2.35 20.20 0.10
N PHE A 60 -2.79 19.05 -0.43
CA PHE A 60 -3.45 18.01 0.36
C PHE A 60 -2.49 17.38 1.39
N LEU A 61 -1.25 17.11 0.98
CA LEU A 61 -0.22 16.59 1.88
C LEU A 61 0.14 17.60 2.98
N GLU A 62 0.10 18.89 2.69
CA GLU A 62 0.34 19.94 3.67
C GLU A 62 -0.83 20.06 4.66
N TYR A 63 -2.07 20.00 4.18
CA TYR A 63 -3.26 19.91 5.02
C TYR A 63 -3.18 18.72 5.99
N LEU A 64 -2.83 17.52 5.51
CA LEU A 64 -2.77 16.33 6.34
C LEU A 64 -1.70 16.43 7.44
N ARG A 65 -0.58 17.12 7.19
CA ARG A 65 0.44 17.38 8.24
C ARG A 65 -0.05 18.32 9.33
N GLY A 66 -1.04 19.16 9.03
CA GLY A 66 -1.66 20.08 9.98
C GLY A 66 -2.70 19.42 10.89
N LEU A 67 -3.06 18.16 10.65
CA LEU A 67 -4.01 17.43 11.48
C LEU A 67 -3.37 16.97 12.81
N PRO A 68 -4.12 16.98 13.94
CA PRO A 68 -3.63 16.45 15.21
C PRO A 68 -3.23 14.97 15.08
N GLN A 69 -2.07 14.61 15.61
CA GLN A 69 -1.51 13.25 15.50
C GLN A 69 -2.31 12.18 16.26
N ASP A 70 -3.22 12.61 17.14
CA ASP A 70 -4.10 11.77 17.96
C ASP A 70 -5.45 11.44 17.29
N VAL A 71 -5.71 11.95 16.09
CA VAL A 71 -6.83 11.52 15.26
C VAL A 71 -6.35 10.43 14.29
N TYR A 72 -6.69 9.17 14.58
CA TYR A 72 -6.35 8.06 13.68
C TYR A 72 -7.37 7.94 12.55
N LEU A 73 -7.15 8.68 11.46
CA LEU A 73 -7.89 8.56 10.20
C LEU A 73 -7.26 7.57 9.21
N GLY A 74 -6.09 7.01 9.56
CA GLY A 74 -5.19 6.29 8.67
C GLY A 74 -3.84 7.01 8.53
N ASP A 75 -2.91 6.43 7.77
CA ASP A 75 -1.65 7.11 7.43
C ASP A 75 -1.77 7.94 6.12
N LEU A 76 -0.77 8.78 5.85
CA LEU A 76 -0.76 9.66 4.68
C LEU A 76 -0.84 8.89 3.34
N ASP A 77 -0.21 7.72 3.25
CA ASP A 77 -0.20 6.93 2.02
C ASP A 77 -1.58 6.30 1.78
N GLN A 78 -2.26 5.89 2.85
CA GLN A 78 -3.63 5.40 2.82
C GLN A 78 -4.63 6.49 2.42
N LEU A 79 -4.57 7.67 3.05
CA LEU A 79 -5.49 8.78 2.78
C LEU A 79 -5.36 9.32 1.35
N ARG A 80 -4.13 9.40 0.82
CA ARG A 80 -3.88 9.68 -0.61
C ARG A 80 -4.58 8.67 -1.50
N THR A 81 -4.50 7.39 -1.15
CA THR A 81 -5.10 6.35 -1.96
C THR A 81 -6.62 6.45 -1.95
N TYR A 82 -7.23 6.82 -0.82
CA TYR A 82 -8.67 7.06 -0.75
C TYR A 82 -9.12 8.22 -1.66
N GLU A 83 -8.42 9.36 -1.59
CA GLU A 83 -8.70 10.50 -2.47
C GLU A 83 -8.57 10.12 -3.94
N ARG A 84 -7.49 9.44 -4.32
CA ARG A 84 -7.23 9.06 -5.72
C ARG A 84 -8.29 8.13 -6.29
N TRP A 85 -8.89 7.31 -5.45
CA TRP A 85 -9.96 6.39 -5.81
C TRP A 85 -11.37 6.99 -5.64
N GLY A 86 -11.49 8.25 -5.23
CA GLY A 86 -12.76 8.90 -4.91
C GLY A 86 -13.51 8.23 -3.75
N TYR A 87 -12.80 7.51 -2.89
CA TYR A 87 -13.37 6.79 -1.77
C TYR A 87 -13.43 7.68 -0.53
N HIS A 88 -14.63 7.80 0.03
CA HIS A 88 -14.93 8.72 1.13
C HIS A 88 -15.60 7.97 2.30
N PRO A 89 -14.82 7.23 3.12
CA PRO A 89 -15.38 6.46 4.23
C PRO A 89 -16.09 7.35 5.27
N GLU A 90 -15.74 8.64 5.34
CA GLU A 90 -16.38 9.63 6.20
C GLU A 90 -17.82 9.98 5.78
N ARG A 91 -18.22 9.65 4.54
CA ARG A 91 -19.56 9.93 3.99
C ARG A 91 -20.55 8.77 4.17
N GLY A 92 -20.13 7.68 4.83
CA GLY A 92 -20.97 6.52 5.12
C GLY A 92 -20.59 5.29 4.29
N PRO A 93 -21.49 4.29 4.19
CA PRO A 93 -21.15 2.97 3.65
C PRO A 93 -21.08 2.93 2.11
N HIS A 94 -21.39 4.03 1.44
CA HIS A 94 -21.45 4.09 -0.03
C HIS A 94 -20.06 4.28 -0.64
N GLY A 95 -19.75 3.45 -1.63
CA GLY A 95 -18.58 3.60 -2.48
C GLY A 95 -18.89 4.27 -3.83
N PRO A 96 -17.86 4.62 -4.63
CA PRO A 96 -18.01 5.22 -5.95
C PRO A 96 -18.94 4.48 -6.93
N LEU A 97 -19.08 3.17 -6.78
CA LEU A 97 -19.86 2.28 -7.63
C LEU A 97 -21.07 1.67 -6.89
N THR A 98 -21.56 2.32 -5.83
CA THR A 98 -22.76 1.86 -5.11
C THR A 98 -23.94 1.64 -6.06
N GLU A 99 -24.19 2.62 -6.94
CA GLU A 99 -25.34 2.61 -7.85
C GLU A 99 -25.11 1.77 -9.12
N ALA A 100 -23.99 1.06 -9.24
CA ALA A 100 -23.70 0.24 -10.42
C ALA A 100 -24.63 -0.98 -10.49
N GLN A 101 -25.47 -1.06 -11.52
CA GLN A 101 -26.45 -2.15 -11.67
C GLN A 101 -26.16 -3.08 -12.86
N ARG A 102 -25.29 -2.66 -13.78
CA ARG A 102 -24.98 -3.39 -15.01
C ARG A 102 -23.47 -3.60 -15.11
N PRO A 103 -23.01 -4.68 -15.78
CA PRO A 103 -21.58 -4.87 -16.05
C PRO A 103 -20.93 -3.67 -16.76
N GLN A 104 -21.68 -2.96 -17.60
CA GLN A 104 -21.19 -1.77 -18.29
C GLN A 104 -20.84 -0.64 -17.31
N ASP A 105 -21.60 -0.47 -16.22
CA ASP A 105 -21.34 0.58 -15.22
C ASP A 105 -19.98 0.34 -14.51
N LEU A 106 -19.55 -0.93 -14.40
CA LEU A 106 -18.23 -1.31 -13.91
C LEU A 106 -17.14 -1.11 -14.97
N ALA A 107 -17.45 -1.37 -16.24
CA ALA A 107 -16.51 -1.19 -17.35
C ALA A 107 -16.24 0.29 -17.67
N ASP A 108 -17.23 1.15 -17.46
CA ASP A 108 -17.12 2.60 -17.66
C ASP A 108 -16.40 3.28 -16.48
N PHE A 109 -16.25 2.59 -15.35
CA PHE A 109 -15.42 3.06 -14.25
C PHE A 109 -13.94 3.00 -14.65
N ALA A 110 -13.31 4.16 -14.76
CA ALA A 110 -11.87 4.25 -14.95
C ALA A 110 -11.18 4.21 -13.57
N PRO A 111 -10.62 3.07 -13.13
CA PRO A 111 -9.81 3.07 -11.92
C PRO A 111 -8.62 4.00 -12.13
N PRO A 112 -8.15 4.67 -11.07
CA PRO A 112 -6.98 5.52 -11.17
C PRO A 112 -5.80 4.69 -11.67
N ASN A 113 -5.06 5.22 -12.64
CA ASN A 113 -3.90 4.53 -13.18
C ASN A 113 -2.81 4.44 -12.11
N ALA A 114 -2.74 3.32 -11.40
CA ALA A 114 -1.84 3.17 -10.26
C ALA A 114 -0.35 3.27 -10.65
N ILE A 115 -0.01 3.09 -11.93
CA ILE A 115 1.34 3.11 -12.48
C ILE A 115 1.42 4.21 -13.54
N GLU A 116 1.55 5.46 -13.11
CA GLU A 116 1.90 6.55 -14.03
C GLU A 116 3.42 6.56 -14.24
N GLU A 117 3.87 6.80 -15.48
CA GLU A 117 5.28 6.72 -15.88
C GLU A 117 6.21 7.57 -14.99
N HIS A 118 5.69 8.69 -14.48
CA HIS A 118 6.47 9.65 -13.71
C HIS A 118 6.83 9.17 -12.29
N HIS A 119 6.16 8.15 -11.75
CA HIS A 119 6.43 7.63 -10.40
C HIS A 119 7.34 6.40 -10.36
N VAL A 120 7.55 5.74 -11.50
CA VAL A 120 8.34 4.50 -11.62
C VAL A 120 9.83 4.70 -11.36
N PRO A 121 10.49 5.81 -11.79
CA PRO A 121 11.92 5.99 -11.56
C PRO A 121 12.31 6.00 -10.08
N GLY A 122 11.51 6.61 -9.21
CA GLY A 122 11.74 6.62 -7.76
C GLY A 122 11.65 5.24 -7.15
N LEU A 123 10.60 4.50 -7.49
CA LEU A 123 10.41 3.12 -7.05
C LEU A 123 11.61 2.24 -7.46
N LYS A 124 12.06 2.35 -8.72
CA LYS A 124 13.23 1.62 -9.22
C LYS A 124 14.49 1.94 -8.41
N ARG A 125 14.75 3.22 -8.12
CA ARG A 125 15.90 3.62 -7.30
C ARG A 125 15.87 2.99 -5.91
N GLN A 126 14.71 2.96 -5.26
CA GLN A 126 14.53 2.33 -3.94
C GLN A 126 14.80 0.82 -4.01
N VAL A 127 14.20 0.12 -4.98
CA VAL A 127 14.41 -1.32 -5.21
C VAL A 127 15.89 -1.63 -5.42
N ASP A 128 16.56 -0.88 -6.30
CA ASP A 128 17.98 -1.09 -6.59
C ASP A 128 18.86 -0.84 -5.36
N ALA A 129 18.53 0.14 -4.51
CA ALA A 129 19.26 0.43 -3.28
C ALA A 129 19.20 -0.74 -2.28
N TRP A 130 18.03 -1.33 -2.08
CA TRP A 130 17.85 -2.48 -1.18
C TRP A 130 18.48 -3.75 -1.75
N HIS A 131 18.34 -3.98 -3.06
CA HIS A 131 18.97 -5.12 -3.72
C HIS A 131 20.49 -5.07 -3.64
N ARG A 132 21.13 -3.89 -3.73
CA ARG A 132 22.59 -3.75 -3.52
C ARG A 132 23.04 -4.18 -2.13
N ARG A 133 22.15 -4.10 -1.14
CA ARG A 133 22.38 -4.56 0.24
C ARG A 133 22.03 -6.03 0.46
N GLY A 134 21.61 -6.76 -0.58
CA GLY A 134 21.20 -8.16 -0.47
C GLY A 134 19.83 -8.37 0.21
N LEU A 135 19.03 -7.31 0.32
CA LEU A 135 17.71 -7.35 0.97
C LEU A 135 16.62 -7.69 -0.04
N ALA A 136 15.58 -8.39 0.41
CA ALA A 136 14.37 -8.60 -0.40
C ALA A 136 13.51 -7.33 -0.33
N VAL A 137 12.72 -7.09 -1.38
CA VAL A 137 11.86 -5.91 -1.49
C VAL A 137 10.44 -6.35 -1.77
N ALA A 138 9.49 -5.73 -1.08
CA ALA A 138 8.08 -5.82 -1.38
C ALA A 138 7.49 -4.41 -1.51
N GLY A 139 6.35 -4.30 -2.17
CA GLY A 139 5.63 -3.05 -2.37
C GLY A 139 4.38 -3.33 -3.17
N GLY A 140 3.43 -2.41 -3.12
CA GLY A 140 2.17 -2.52 -3.86
C GLY A 140 1.90 -1.23 -4.64
N PRO A 141 1.21 -1.33 -5.79
CA PRO A 141 0.59 -0.15 -6.40
C PRO A 141 -0.41 0.48 -5.40
N PRO A 142 -0.66 1.80 -5.47
CA PRO A 142 -1.77 2.41 -4.74
C PRO A 142 -3.07 1.63 -5.03
N HIS A 143 -3.70 1.10 -3.98
CA HIS A 143 -4.84 0.20 -4.09
C HIS A 143 -5.90 0.50 -3.04
N LEU A 144 -7.17 0.29 -3.38
CA LEU A 144 -8.27 0.52 -2.46
C LEU A 144 -8.55 -0.72 -1.60
N GLY A 145 -7.65 -1.04 -0.67
CA GLY A 145 -7.74 -2.27 0.13
C GLY A 145 -6.90 -3.40 -0.46
N GLY A 146 -6.41 -4.29 0.41
CA GLY A 146 -5.26 -5.15 0.14
C GLY A 146 -5.51 -6.27 -0.88
N GLU A 147 -6.77 -6.62 -1.11
CA GLU A 147 -7.15 -7.73 -1.99
C GLU A 147 -8.47 -7.43 -2.75
N LEU A 148 -8.81 -8.29 -3.71
CA LEU A 148 -9.99 -8.16 -4.59
C LEU A 148 -11.29 -7.88 -3.82
N PHE A 149 -11.50 -8.57 -2.71
CA PHE A 149 -12.68 -8.40 -1.87
C PHE A 149 -12.79 -6.99 -1.31
N GLU A 150 -11.71 -6.48 -0.70
CA GLU A 150 -11.71 -5.17 -0.05
C GLU A 150 -11.90 -4.05 -1.07
N THR A 151 -11.26 -4.16 -2.23
CA THR A 151 -11.45 -3.23 -3.34
C THR A 151 -12.90 -3.22 -3.81
N ALA A 152 -13.48 -4.41 -4.05
CA ALA A 152 -14.86 -4.51 -4.51
C ALA A 152 -15.86 -3.98 -3.45
N ALA A 153 -15.67 -4.34 -2.18
CA ALA A 153 -16.51 -3.87 -1.07
C ALA A 153 -16.42 -2.34 -0.88
N ARG A 154 -15.24 -1.73 -1.02
CA ARG A 154 -15.06 -0.28 -0.92
C ARG A 154 -15.58 0.48 -2.13
N LEU A 155 -15.53 -0.12 -3.32
CA LEU A 155 -16.11 0.46 -4.53
C LEU A 155 -17.63 0.40 -4.51
N ARG A 156 -18.21 -0.74 -4.14
CA ARG A 156 -19.66 -0.98 -4.16
C ARG A 156 -20.38 -0.52 -2.90
N GLY A 157 -19.66 -0.32 -1.80
CA GLY A 157 -20.23 -0.27 -0.47
C GLY A 157 -20.45 -1.67 0.09
N TYR A 158 -20.10 -1.88 1.36
CA TYR A 158 -20.03 -3.22 1.96
C TYR A 158 -21.37 -3.96 1.93
N GLU A 159 -22.46 -3.28 2.27
CA GLU A 159 -23.80 -3.87 2.27
C GLU A 159 -24.25 -4.25 0.86
N THR A 160 -24.09 -3.35 -0.11
CA THR A 160 -24.43 -3.60 -1.52
C THR A 160 -23.56 -4.68 -2.15
N PHE A 161 -22.32 -4.84 -1.70
CA PHE A 161 -21.42 -5.87 -2.22
C PHE A 161 -21.79 -7.29 -1.75
N LEU A 162 -22.37 -7.42 -0.56
CA LEU A 162 -22.70 -8.72 0.02
C LEU A 162 -24.09 -9.25 -0.37
N VAL A 163 -24.91 -8.44 -1.03
CA VAL A 163 -26.26 -8.77 -1.51
C VAL A 163 -26.22 -9.10 -3.00
#